data_AF-A0A3P6M868-F1
#
_entry.id   AF-A0A3P6M868-F1
#
_cell.length_a   1.000
_cell.length_b   1.000
_cell.length_c   1.000
_cell.angle_alpha   90.00
_cell.angle_beta   90.00
_cell.angle_gamma   90.00
#
_symmetry.space_group_name_H-M   'P 1'
#
loop_
_entity.id
_entity.type
_entity.pdbx_description
1 polymer ?
#
loop_
_entity_poly.entity_id
_entity_poly.type
_entity_poly.pdbx_seq_one_letter_code
_entity_poly.pdbx_strand_id
1 'polypeptide(L)' 'MRRFAGACRFVFNRALARQNENHEVGNKYIPYGKMASWLVEWKNATET' A
#
# COMPACT_ATOMS: atom_id res chain seq x y z
N MET A 1 -19.87 0.59 10.96
CA MET A 1 -18.48 0.68 10.44
C MET A 1 -17.94 -0.66 9.89
N ARG A 2 -18.67 -1.39 9.03
CA ARG A 2 -18.18 -2.66 8.42
C ARG A 2 -17.76 -2.54 6.95
N ARG A 3 -18.08 -1.41 6.30
CA ARG A 3 -17.78 -1.15 4.88
C ARG A 3 -16.30 -0.84 4.62
N PHE A 4 -15.58 -0.32 5.61
CA PHE A 4 -14.17 0.07 5.47
C PHE A 4 -13.19 -1.01 5.92
N ALA A 5 -13.62 -2.03 6.68
CA ALA A 5 -12.73 -3.06 7.20
C ALA A 5 -12.00 -3.84 6.09
N GLY A 6 -12.70 -4.11 4.97
CA GLY A 6 -12.09 -4.74 3.79
C GLY A 6 -11.08 -3.83 3.09
N ALA A 7 -11.45 -2.56 2.87
CA ALA A 7 -10.59 -1.58 2.21
C ALA A 7 -9.33 -1.26 3.02
N CYS A 8 -9.45 -1.07 4.34
CA CYS A 8 -8.31 -0.83 5.22
C CYS A 8 -7.36 -2.02 5.26
N ARG A 9 -7.90 -3.26 5.32
CA ARG A 9 -7.08 -4.48 5.27
C ARG A 9 -6.36 -4.63 3.94
N PHE A 10 -7.04 -4.33 2.83
CA PHE A 10 -6.43 -4.36 1.48
C PHE A 10 -5.27 -3.37 1.35
N VAL A 11 -5.49 -2.11 1.75
CA VAL A 11 -4.47 -1.06 1.74
C VAL A 11 -3.27 -1.46 2.60
N PHE A 12 -3.51 -1.93 3.83
CA PHE A 12 -2.46 -2.35 4.74
C PHE A 12 -1.63 -3.51 4.18
N ASN A 13 -2.29 -4.57 3.72
CA ASN A 13 -1.59 -5.74 3.16
C ASN A 13 -0.78 -5.38 1.91
N ARG A 14 -1.33 -4.52 1.03
CA ARG A 14 -0.64 -4.09 -0.20
C ARG A 14 0.55 -3.17 0.08
N ALA A 15 0.43 -2.29 1.08
CA ALA A 15 1.55 -1.47 1.54
C ALA A 15 2.65 -2.32 2.19
N LEU A 16 2.26 -3.30 3.01
CA LEU A 16 3.18 -4.21 3.69
C LEU A 16 3.96 -5.08 2.68
N ALA A 17 3.28 -5.62 1.66
CA ALA A 17 3.94 -6.41 0.61
C ALA A 17 5.04 -5.59 -0.10
N ARG A 18 4.71 -4.37 -0.55
CA ARG A 18 5.68 -3.49 -1.21
C ARG A 18 6.82 -3.05 -0.27
N GLN A 19 6.54 -2.90 1.02
CA GLN A 19 7.56 -2.59 2.03
C GLN A 19 8.50 -3.78 2.27
N ASN A 20 7.98 -5.00 2.25
CA ASN A 20 8.77 -6.23 2.36
C ASN A 20 9.65 -6.44 1.13
N GLU A 21 9.10 -6.32 -0.09
CA GLU A 21 9.87 -6.39 -1.33
C GLU A 21 11.04 -5.39 -1.32
N ASN A 22 10.77 -4.14 -0.89
CA ASN A 22 11.80 -3.13 -0.78
C ASN A 22 12.87 -3.50 0.27
N HIS A 23 12.46 -4.10 1.39
CA HIS A 23 13.38 -4.57 2.41
C HIS A 23 14.21 -5.78 1.96
N GLU A 24 13.65 -6.71 1.20
CA GLU A 24 14.36 -7.85 0.61
C GLU A 24 15.48 -7.40 -0.35
N VAL A 25 15.28 -6.30 -1.05
CA VAL A 25 16.31 -5.67 -1.91
C VAL A 25 17.35 -4.88 -1.07
N GLY A 26 17.22 -4.85 0.25
CA GLY A 26 18.13 -4.14 1.17
C GLY A 26 17.89 -2.63 1.22
N ASN A 27 16.76 -2.15 0.69
CA ASN A 27 16.43 -0.73 0.72
C ASN A 27 15.85 -0.32 2.07
N LYS A 28 16.01 0.97 2.39
CA LYS A 28 15.51 1.58 3.63
C LYS A 28 13.98 1.60 3.67
N TYR A 29 13.44 1.65 4.88
CA TYR A 29 12.01 1.77 5.13
C TYR A 29 11.39 2.96 4.36
N ILE A 30 10.22 2.73 3.74
CA ILE A 30 9.57 3.76 2.94
C ILE A 30 8.72 4.62 3.89
N PRO A 31 8.97 5.93 3.99
CA PRO A 31 8.21 6.78 4.89
C PRO A 31 6.74 6.89 4.47
N TYR A 32 5.86 7.12 5.45
CA TYR A 32 4.42 7.20 5.26
C TYR A 32 3.99 8.17 4.16
N GLY A 33 4.66 9.33 4.01
CA GLY A 33 4.34 10.30 2.96
C GLY A 33 4.46 9.72 1.54
N LYS A 34 5.42 8.82 1.32
CA LYS A 34 5.57 8.09 0.05
C LYS A 34 4.60 6.93 -0.07
N MET A 35 4.21 6.29 1.03
CA MET A 35 3.17 5.26 1.02
C MET A 35 1.79 5.85 0.70
N ALA A 36 1.50 7.06 1.19
CA ALA A 36 0.23 7.74 0.96
C ALA A 36 0.01 8.08 -0.52
N SER A 37 1.06 8.36 -1.29
CA SER A 37 0.94 8.59 -2.75
C SER A 37 0.48 7.35 -3.52
N TRP A 38 0.78 6.13 -3.02
CA TRP A 38 0.32 4.89 -3.64
C TRP A 38 -1.20 4.71 -3.56
N LEU A 39 -1.89 5.36 -2.61
CA LEU A 39 -3.36 5.29 -2.54
C LEU A 39 -4.01 5.87 -3.80
N VAL A 40 -3.42 6.92 -4.36
CA VAL A 40 -3.88 7.53 -5.61
C VAL A 40 -3.63 6.58 -6.78
N GLU A 41 -2.43 5.99 -6.85
CA GLU A 41 -2.09 4.99 -7.88
C GLU A 41 -3.04 3.78 -7.82
N TRP A 42 -3.30 3.24 -6.63
CA TRP A 42 -4.16 2.06 -6.46
C TRP A 42 -5.63 2.35 -6.75
N LYS A 43 -6.09 3.59 -6.50
CA LYS A 43 -7.43 4.04 -6.88
C LYS A 43 -7.56 4.13 -8.40
N ASN A 44 -6.50 4.53 -9.11
CA ASN A 44 -6.52 4.67 -10.57
C ASN A 44 -6.26 3.34 -11.31
N ALA A 45 -5.66 2.35 -10.63
CA ALA A 45 -5.36 1.04 -11.20
C ALA A 45 -6.59 0.12 -11.37
N THR A 46 -7.82 0.60 -11.14
CA THR A 46 -9.07 -0.18 -11.26
C THR A 46 -9.75 -0.07 -12.63
N GLU A 47 -9.01 0.22 -13.70
CA GLU A 47 -9.50 0.10 -15.08
C GLU A 47 -8.67 -0.92 -15.87
N THR A 48 -8.91 -2.23 -15.65
CA THR A 48 -8.85 -3.28 -16.69
C THR A 48 -9.64 -4.49 -16.22
#